data_AF-A0A5E5Q7F2-F1
#
_entry.id   AF-A0A5E5Q7F2-F1
#
_cell.length_a   1.000
_cell.length_b   1.000
_cell.length_c   1.000
_cell.angle_alpha   90.00
_cell.angle_beta   90.00
_cell.angle_gamma   90.00
#
_symmetry.space_group_name_H-M   'P 1'
#
loop_
_entity.id
_entity.type
_entity.pdbx_description
1 polymer ?
#
loop_
_entity_poly.entity_id
_entity_poly.type
_entity_poly.pdbx_seq_one_letter_code
_entity_poly.pdbx_strand_id
1 'polypeptide(L)' 'MKTTAYLRISTIDQDIEKNKADILKLAHEKQLGSVHFIEEKISGTIS' A
#
# COMPACT_ATOMS: atom_id res chain seq x y z
N MET A 1 10.87 15.72 2.94
CA MET A 1 10.79 14.24 3.07
C MET A 1 9.57 13.78 2.29
N LYS A 2 9.68 12.76 1.43
CA LYS A 2 8.55 12.21 0.67
C LYS A 2 8.31 10.80 1.15
N THR A 3 7.14 10.53 1.72
CA THR A 3 6.77 9.21 2.24
C THR A 3 5.97 8.49 1.17
N THR A 4 6.48 7.36 0.71
CA THR A 4 5.84 6.57 -0.35
C THR A 4 5.50 5.20 0.22
N ALA A 5 4.23 4.82 0.10
CA ALA A 5 3.72 3.52 0.45
C ALA A 5 3.53 2.71 -0.82
N TYR A 6 4.28 1.62 -0.94
CA TYR A 6 4.20 0.73 -2.10
C TYR A 6 3.43 -0.54 -1.72
N LEU A 7 2.37 -0.82 -2.46
CA LEU A 7 1.46 -1.94 -2.25
C LEU A 7 1.53 -2.86 -3.48
N ARG A 8 2.12 -4.04 -3.32
CA ARG A 8 2.17 -5.06 -4.37
C ARG A 8 1.13 -6.14 -4.10
N ILE A 9 0.28 -6.40 -5.07
CA ILE A 9 -0.92 -7.22 -4.90
C ILE A 9 -0.94 -8.29 -5.98
N SER A 10 -0.88 -9.54 -5.58
CA SER A 10 -0.86 -10.71 -6.47
C SER A 10 -2.24 -11.12 -6.99
N THR A 11 -3.29 -10.71 -6.26
CA THR A 11 -4.67 -11.12 -6.53
C THR A 11 -5.60 -9.92 -6.44
N ILE A 12 -6.41 -9.68 -7.48
CA ILE A 12 -7.31 -8.51 -7.60
C ILE A 12 -8.29 -8.41 -6.42
N ASP A 13 -8.71 -9.54 -5.87
CA ASP A 13 -9.75 -9.64 -4.85
C ASP A 13 -9.22 -9.47 -3.42
N GLN A 14 -7.94 -9.15 -3.22
CA GLN A 14 -7.47 -8.80 -1.88
C GLN A 14 -8.02 -7.45 -1.45
N ASP A 15 -8.69 -7.43 -0.31
CA ASP A 15 -9.09 -6.20 0.38
C ASP A 15 -7.85 -5.44 0.84
N ILE A 16 -7.45 -4.46 0.04
CA ILE A 16 -6.29 -3.59 0.29
C ILE A 16 -6.66 -2.33 1.07
N GLU A 17 -7.94 -2.14 1.37
CA GLU A 17 -8.45 -0.97 2.06
C GLU A 17 -7.93 -0.94 3.51
N LYS A 18 -7.94 -2.11 4.17
CA LYS A 18 -7.34 -2.28 5.50
C LYS A 18 -5.85 -1.98 5.49
N ASN A 19 -5.11 -2.44 4.48
CA ASN A 19 -3.68 -2.18 4.37
C ASN A 19 -3.37 -0.69 4.21
N LYS A 20 -4.15 0.04 3.39
CA LYS A 20 -3.99 1.49 3.24
C LYS A 20 -4.26 2.23 4.54
N ALA A 21 -5.30 1.83 5.27
CA ALA A 21 -5.64 2.42 6.56
C ALA A 21 -4.54 2.21 7.60
N ASP A 22 -3.96 1.00 7.68
CA ASP A 22 -2.87 0.69 8.60
C ASP A 22 -1.60 1.49 8.27
N ILE A 23 -1.27 1.62 6.98
CA ILE A 23 -0.13 2.41 6.52
C ILE A 23 -0.32 3.90 6.82
N LEU A 24 -1.52 4.44 6.63
CA LEU A 24 -1.83 5.82 7.01
C LEU A 24 -1.65 6.05 8.50
N LYS A 25 -2.13 5.10 9.32
CA LYS A 25 -2.00 5.17 10.77
C LYS A 25 -0.54 5.13 11.21
N LEU A 26 0.24 4.19 10.67
CA LEU A 26 1.68 4.08 10.93
C LEU A 26 2.44 5.35 10.51
N ALA A 27 2.10 5.91 9.35
CA ALA A 27 2.72 7.13 8.86
C ALA A 27 2.38 8.34 9.74
N HIS A 28 1.15 8.42 10.23
CA HIS A 28 0.74 9.44 11.17
C HIS A 28 1.45 9.29 12.53
N GLU A 29 1.51 8.06 13.08
CA GLU A 29 2.23 7.76 14.32
C GLU A 29 3.72 8.10 14.24
N LYS A 30 4.33 7.88 13.07
CA LYS A 30 5.74 8.23 12.82
C LYS A 30 5.95 9.67 12.35
N GLN A 31 4.89 10.50 12.30
CA GLN A 31 4.93 11.89 11.82
C GLN A 31 5.58 12.03 10.43
N LEU A 32 5.34 11.04 9.55
CA LEU A 32 5.90 10.97 8.20
C LEU A 32 5.18 11.86 7.19
N GLY A 33 4.12 12.56 7.59
CA GLY A 33 3.37 13.51 6.76
C GLY A 33 2.55 12.82 5.65
N SER A 34 2.44 13.47 4.49
CA SER A 34 1.66 12.95 3.36
C SER A 34 2.27 11.69 2.77
N VAL A 35 1.47 10.62 2.72
CA VAL A 35 1.83 9.33 2.13
C VAL A 35 1.33 9.26 0.69
N HIS A 36 2.21 8.96 -0.25
CA HIS A 36 1.85 8.66 -1.63
C HIS A 36 1.70 7.15 -1.80
N PHE A 37 0.51 6.67 -2.18
CA PHE A 37 0.26 5.26 -2.41
C PHE A 37 0.58 4.88 -3.85
N ILE A 38 1.39 3.85 -4.04
CA ILE A 38 1.68 3.23 -5.32
C ILE A 38 1.20 1.79 -5.26
N GLU A 39 0.29 1.43 -6.15
CA GLU A 39 -0.33 0.11 -6.19
C GLU A 39 0.16 -0.64 -7.44
N GLU A 40 0.86 -1.74 -7.24
CA GLU A 40 1.33 -2.63 -8.30
C GLU A 40 0.55 -3.94 -8.27
N LYS A 41 -0.31 -4.12 -9.27
CA LYS A 41 -1.11 -5.32 -9.45
C LYS A 41 -0.37 -6.29 -10.36
N ILE A 42 0.11 -7.39 -9.78
CA ILE A 42 0.78 -8.48 -10.50
C ILE A 42 -0.16 -9.68 -10.59
N SER A 43 -0.78 -9.91 -11.75
CA SER A 43 -1.48 -11.18 -11.98
C SER A 43 -0.47 -12.30 -12.09
N GLY A 44 -0.33 -13.10 -11.02
CA GLY A 44 0.46 -14.31 -11.02
C GLY A 44 -0.16 -15.37 -11.92
N THR A 45 0.13 -15.32 -13.22
CA THR A 45 0.01 -16.49 -14.10
C THR A 45 1.32 -17.24 -14.03
N ILE A 46 1.39 -18.22 -13.14
CA ILE A 46 2.38 -19.28 -13.25
C ILE A 46 1.82 -20.21 -14.34
N SER A 47 2.38 -20.11 -15.56
CA SER A 47 2.15 -21.08 -16.63
C SER A 47 2.73 -22.45 -16.30
#